data_AF-A0A1D7TJ97-F1
#
_entry.id   AF-A0A1D7TJ97-F1
#
_cell.length_a   1.000
_cell.length_b   1.000
_cell.length_c   1.000
_cell.angle_alpha   90.00
_cell.angle_beta   90.00
_cell.angle_gamma   90.00
#
_symmetry.space_group_name_H-M   'P 1'
#
loop_
_entity.id
_entity.type
_entity.pdbx_description
1 polymer ?
#
loop_
_entity_poly.entity_id
_entity_poly.type
_entity_poly.pdbx_seq_one_letter_code
_entity_poly.pdbx_strand_id
1 'polypeptide(L)'
;MAMWLYQIDQKNWNPARYRLEIWESERWVWHVGKIVHHGEEMNPGDTVVFFCAPSTGAEPGFYGWAIVLEWKEDSQYIYFRPTSPSDYLKMVPWWDTNAKNIADKIRGKFKQGTLWFIPQDLAKEINEGIHQWIGGIGTF
;
A
#
# COMPACT_ATOMS: atom_id res chain seq x y z
N MET A 1 -16.24 1.80 -2.30
CA MET A 1 -14.96 1.11 -2.10
C MET A 1 -13.96 2.14 -1.63
N ALA A 2 -13.49 2.01 -0.40
CA ALA A 2 -12.45 2.86 0.14
C ALA A 2 -11.06 2.35 -0.28
N MET A 3 -10.06 3.22 -0.14
CA MET A 3 -8.66 2.86 -0.33
C MET A 3 -7.90 3.16 0.97
N TRP A 4 -6.97 2.27 1.30
CA TRP A 4 -6.15 2.35 2.50
C TRP A 4 -4.68 2.26 2.12
N LEU A 5 -3.81 2.98 2.83
CA LEU A 5 -2.36 2.88 2.67
C LEU A 5 -1.80 2.04 3.81
N TYR A 6 -1.15 0.92 3.49
CA TYR A 6 -0.45 0.09 4.45
C TYR A 6 1.06 0.30 4.33
N GLN A 7 1.71 0.75 5.40
CA GLN A 7 3.16 0.88 5.44
C GLN A 7 3.80 -0.46 5.80
N ILE A 8 4.55 -1.03 4.85
CA ILE A 8 5.25 -2.31 5.01
C ILE A 8 6.31 -2.19 6.11
N ASP A 9 6.26 -3.12 7.07
CA ASP A 9 7.33 -3.29 8.05
C ASP A 9 8.52 -4.03 7.43
N GLN A 10 9.55 -3.29 7.06
CA GLN A 10 10.73 -3.83 6.38
C GLN A 10 11.60 -4.74 7.24
N LYS A 11 11.41 -4.78 8.56
CA LYS A 11 12.09 -5.77 9.40
C LYS A 11 11.55 -7.17 9.13
N ASN A 12 10.24 -7.28 8.96
CA ASN A 12 9.56 -8.55 8.72
C ASN A 12 9.41 -8.86 7.22
N TRP A 13 9.16 -7.82 6.42
CA TRP A 13 8.89 -7.86 4.99
C TRP A 13 9.84 -6.93 4.24
N ASN A 14 11.13 -7.25 4.27
CA ASN A 14 12.09 -6.57 3.41
C ASN A 14 11.72 -6.79 1.92
N PRO A 15 12.19 -5.93 0.99
CA PRO A 15 11.81 -6.01 -0.42
C PRO A 15 12.06 -7.39 -1.05
N ALA A 16 13.18 -8.04 -0.72
CA ALA A 16 13.52 -9.36 -1.26
C ALA A 16 12.49 -10.42 -0.84
N ARG A 17 12.12 -10.45 0.44
CA ARG A 17 11.12 -11.37 0.96
C ARG A 17 9.73 -11.08 0.38
N TYR A 18 9.32 -9.81 0.35
CA TYR A 18 8.03 -9.40 -0.22
C TYR A 18 7.90 -9.84 -1.69
N ARG A 19 8.95 -9.67 -2.49
CA ARG A 19 9.00 -10.12 -3.90
C ARG A 19 8.84 -11.62 -4.07
N LEU A 20 9.45 -12.41 -3.18
CA LEU A 20 9.46 -13.87 -3.27
C LEU A 20 8.17 -14.51 -2.76
N GLU A 21 7.59 -13.96 -1.69
CA GLU A 21 6.46 -14.58 -1.00
C GLU A 21 5.12 -14.02 -1.46
N ILE A 22 4.98 -12.71 -1.66
CA ILE A 22 3.67 -12.12 -1.94
C ILE A 22 3.37 -12.18 -3.44
N TRP A 23 2.42 -13.03 -3.83
CA TRP A 23 1.94 -13.18 -5.21
C TRP A 23 0.49 -12.78 -5.37
N GLU A 24 0.12 -12.34 -6.58
CA GLU A 24 -1.27 -12.11 -6.95
C GLU A 24 -2.13 -13.37 -6.81
N SER A 25 -3.43 -13.16 -6.56
CA SER A 25 -4.44 -14.21 -6.36
C SER A 25 -4.30 -15.04 -5.07
N GLU A 26 -3.16 -14.98 -4.38
CA GLU A 26 -2.97 -15.65 -3.10
C GLU A 26 -3.61 -14.88 -1.94
N ARG A 27 -4.05 -15.62 -0.91
CA ARG A 27 -4.60 -15.03 0.32
C ARG A 27 -3.49 -14.82 1.33
N TRP A 28 -3.38 -13.60 1.83
CA TRP A 28 -2.40 -13.21 2.84
C TRP A 28 -3.09 -12.61 4.05
N VAL A 29 -2.36 -12.57 5.17
CA VAL A 29 -2.82 -11.99 6.43
C VAL A 29 -1.68 -11.23 7.09
N TRP A 30 -1.90 -9.95 7.41
CA TRP A 30 -0.91 -9.12 8.11
C TRP A 30 -1.52 -8.46 9.34
N HIS A 31 -0.68 -8.25 10.35
CA HIS A 31 -1.05 -7.51 11.55
C HIS A 31 -0.95 -6.01 11.28
N VAL A 32 -1.97 -5.26 11.68
CA VAL A 32 -2.04 -3.80 11.59
C VAL A 32 -1.79 -3.24 12.99
N GLY A 33 -0.72 -2.47 13.18
CA GLY A 33 -0.47 -1.81 14.46
C GLY A 33 -1.32 -0.56 14.62
N LYS A 34 -0.73 0.60 14.30
CA LYS A 34 -1.38 1.89 14.48
C LYS A 34 -2.19 2.26 13.23
N ILE A 35 -3.49 2.48 13.41
CA ILE A 35 -4.41 2.94 12.36
C ILE A 35 -4.61 4.46 12.49
N VAL A 36 -4.61 5.16 11.36
CA VAL A 36 -4.88 6.59 11.28
C VAL A 36 -6.06 6.81 10.34
N HIS A 37 -7.20 7.18 10.92
CA HIS A 37 -8.47 7.41 10.24
C HIS A 37 -9.30 8.43 11.03
N HIS A 38 -10.40 8.91 10.46
CA HIS A 38 -11.32 9.90 11.02
C HIS A 38 -12.74 9.35 11.20
N GLY A 39 -12.84 8.07 11.56
CA GLY A 39 -14.12 7.36 11.77
C GLY A 39 -14.49 6.41 10.64
N GLU A 40 -13.68 6.32 9.59
CA GLU A 40 -13.86 5.33 8.53
C GLU A 40 -13.46 3.93 9.01
N GLU A 41 -14.16 2.92 8.52
CA GLU A 41 -13.94 1.51 8.85
C GLU A 41 -13.55 0.73 7.58
N MET A 42 -12.58 -0.16 7.71
CA MET A 42 -12.15 -1.01 6.60
C MET A 42 -13.15 -2.15 6.39
N ASN A 43 -13.62 -2.30 5.16
CA ASN A 43 -14.61 -3.29 4.80
C ASN A 43 -14.08 -4.29 3.76
N PRO A 44 -14.58 -5.54 3.76
CA PRO A 44 -14.38 -6.45 2.64
C PRO A 44 -14.73 -5.79 1.30
N GLY A 45 -13.85 -5.93 0.33
CA GLY A 45 -13.95 -5.29 -0.98
C GLY A 45 -13.20 -3.96 -1.08
N ASP A 46 -12.76 -3.35 0.02
CA ASP A 46 -11.88 -2.17 -0.04
C ASP A 46 -10.52 -2.51 -0.68
N THR A 47 -9.81 -1.48 -1.12
CA THR A 47 -8.44 -1.62 -1.63
C THR A 47 -7.44 -1.21 -0.55
N VAL A 48 -6.35 -1.97 -0.43
CA VAL A 48 -5.18 -1.58 0.35
C VAL A 48 -3.98 -1.46 -0.59
N VAL A 49 -3.26 -0.35 -0.53
CA VAL A 49 -2.03 -0.11 -1.28
C VAL A 49 -0.84 -0.31 -0.33
N PHE A 50 0.21 -0.96 -0.80
CA PHE A 50 1.38 -1.26 0.00
C PHE A 50 2.48 -0.24 -0.26
N PHE A 51 2.98 0.35 0.81
CA PHE A 51 3.97 1.42 0.77
C PHE A 51 5.21 1.08 1.59
N CYS A 52 6.39 1.21 0.99
CA CYS A 52 7.65 1.20 1.70
C CYS A 52 8.12 2.64 1.96
N ALA A 53 8.32 2.98 3.24
CA ALA A 53 8.80 4.30 3.62
C ALA A 53 10.33 4.44 3.42
N PRO A 54 10.82 5.62 2.99
CA PRO A 54 12.27 5.88 2.88
C PRO A 54 13.05 5.68 4.17
N SER A 55 12.40 5.92 5.31
CA SER A 55 13.01 5.75 6.63
C SER A 55 13.24 4.28 7.00
N THR A 56 12.64 3.32 6.28
CA THR A 56 12.68 1.90 6.65
C THR A 56 13.54 1.04 5.73
N GLY A 57 14.06 1.57 4.61
CA GLY A 57 15.11 0.92 3.82
C GLY A 57 15.43 1.58 2.48
N ALA A 58 16.21 0.88 1.66
CA ALA A 58 16.87 1.44 0.47
C ALA A 58 15.97 1.58 -0.76
N GLU A 59 14.83 0.89 -0.80
CA GLU A 59 13.93 0.85 -1.96
C GLU A 59 12.52 1.32 -1.57
N PRO A 60 12.32 2.62 -1.27
CA PRO A 60 11.00 3.18 -1.00
C PRO A 60 10.10 3.17 -2.23
N GLY A 61 8.78 3.18 -2.02
CA GLY A 61 7.82 3.19 -3.12
C GLY A 61 6.47 2.59 -2.79
N PHE A 62 5.55 2.69 -3.74
CA PHE A 62 4.32 1.89 -3.78
C PHE A 62 4.62 0.54 -4.45
N TYR A 63 4.45 -0.54 -3.70
CA TYR A 63 4.85 -1.90 -4.07
C TYR A 63 3.72 -2.75 -4.66
N GLY A 64 2.48 -2.25 -4.63
CA GLY A 64 1.32 -2.99 -5.10
C GLY A 64 0.05 -2.56 -4.39
N TRP A 65 -1.04 -3.22 -4.75
CA TRP A 65 -2.31 -3.17 -4.04
C TRP A 65 -2.94 -4.55 -3.87
N ALA A 66 -3.95 -4.62 -3.02
CA ALA A 66 -4.74 -5.81 -2.80
C ALA A 66 -6.19 -5.44 -2.51
N ILE A 67 -7.07 -6.40 -2.72
CA ILE A 67 -8.45 -6.33 -2.25
C ILE A 67 -8.50 -6.89 -0.84
N VAL A 68 -9.12 -6.15 0.07
CA VAL A 68 -9.41 -6.59 1.44
C VAL A 68 -10.46 -7.69 1.37
N LEU A 69 -10.17 -8.83 1.95
CA LEU A 69 -11.09 -9.96 2.05
C LEU A 69 -11.84 -9.95 3.37
N GLU A 70 -11.17 -9.55 4.45
CA GLU A 70 -11.70 -9.59 5.81
C GLU A 70 -10.87 -8.65 6.70
N TRP A 71 -11.54 -7.91 7.58
CA TRP A 71 -10.94 -7.10 8.63
C TRP A 71 -11.35 -7.67 9.98
N LYS A 72 -10.39 -8.04 10.83
CA LYS A 72 -10.64 -8.53 12.19
C LYS A 72 -10.17 -7.51 13.21
N GLU A 73 -11.05 -6.59 13.57
CA GLU A 73 -10.75 -5.45 14.45
C GLU A 73 -10.14 -5.88 15.79
N ASP A 74 -10.75 -6.85 16.49
CA ASP A 74 -10.28 -7.33 17.80
C ASP A 74 -8.83 -7.83 17.81
N SER A 75 -8.39 -8.38 16.69
CA SER A 75 -7.06 -8.99 16.53
C SER A 75 -6.13 -8.17 15.64
N GLN A 76 -6.63 -7.04 15.13
CA GLN A 76 -5.98 -6.15 14.19
C GLN A 76 -5.35 -6.86 12.97
N TYR A 77 -6.01 -7.89 12.43
CA TYR A 77 -5.54 -8.58 11.23
C TYR A 77 -6.33 -8.17 10.01
N ILE A 78 -5.60 -7.83 8.94
CA ILE A 78 -6.16 -7.63 7.60
C ILE A 78 -5.88 -8.88 6.77
N TYR A 79 -6.93 -9.50 6.25
CA TYR A 79 -6.80 -10.52 5.21
C TYR A 79 -7.01 -9.85 3.86
N PHE A 80 -6.13 -10.15 2.91
CA PHE A 80 -6.16 -9.51 1.61
C PHE A 80 -5.71 -10.47 0.51
N ARG A 81 -5.99 -10.08 -0.74
CA ARG A 81 -5.53 -10.76 -1.95
C ARG A 81 -4.90 -9.73 -2.88
N PRO A 82 -3.58 -9.79 -3.12
CA PRO A 82 -2.95 -8.95 -4.14
C PRO A 82 -3.56 -9.22 -5.51
N THR A 83 -3.71 -8.16 -6.29
CA THR A 83 -4.28 -8.21 -7.64
C THR A 83 -3.40 -7.44 -8.61
N SER A 84 -3.54 -7.74 -9.91
CA SER A 84 -2.85 -6.99 -10.97
C SER A 84 -2.96 -5.50 -10.73
N PRO A 85 -1.84 -4.74 -10.78
CA PRO A 85 -0.51 -5.11 -11.27
C PRO A 85 0.55 -5.29 -10.16
N SER A 86 0.17 -5.81 -8.98
CA SER A 86 1.06 -5.95 -7.82
C SER A 86 2.32 -6.77 -8.04
N ASP A 87 2.27 -7.83 -8.86
CA ASP A 87 3.45 -8.63 -9.17
C ASP A 87 4.48 -7.86 -9.99
N TYR A 88 4.04 -6.89 -10.79
CA TYR A 88 4.93 -5.96 -11.47
C TYR A 88 5.47 -4.91 -10.48
N LEU A 89 4.58 -4.28 -9.70
CA LEU A 89 4.96 -3.19 -8.78
C LEU A 89 5.92 -3.63 -7.68
N LYS A 90 5.87 -4.89 -7.22
CA LYS A 90 6.84 -5.39 -6.23
C LYS A 90 8.26 -5.46 -6.79
N MET A 91 8.40 -5.61 -8.12
CA MET A 91 9.68 -5.62 -8.82
C MET A 91 10.13 -4.21 -9.22
N VAL A 92 9.19 -3.35 -9.61
CA VAL A 92 9.45 -1.96 -10.02
C VAL A 92 8.52 -1.01 -9.26
N PRO A 93 8.81 -0.72 -7.97
CA PRO A 93 7.95 0.11 -7.14
C PRO A 93 7.78 1.51 -7.73
N TRP A 94 6.57 2.06 -7.65
CA TRP A 94 6.33 3.43 -8.09
C TRP A 94 6.88 4.42 -7.07
N TRP A 95 7.87 5.23 -7.47
CA TRP A 95 8.57 6.15 -6.56
C TRP A 95 9.12 7.44 -7.19
N ASP A 96 8.35 8.06 -8.09
CA ASP A 96 8.66 9.38 -8.63
C ASP A 96 8.32 10.52 -7.63
N THR A 97 8.46 11.78 -8.08
CA THR A 97 8.10 12.97 -7.29
C THR A 97 6.63 13.01 -6.89
N ASN A 98 5.74 12.53 -7.75
CA ASN A 98 4.30 12.51 -7.47
C ASN A 98 3.97 11.48 -6.38
N ALA A 99 4.52 10.26 -6.48
CA ALA A 99 4.41 9.23 -5.46
C ALA A 99 4.85 9.72 -4.09
N LYS A 100 5.99 10.42 -4.02
CA LYS A 100 6.50 11.03 -2.77
C LYS A 100 5.50 12.01 -2.17
N ASN A 101 5.00 12.94 -2.99
CA ASN A 101 4.05 13.95 -2.55
C ASN A 101 2.75 13.32 -2.02
N ILE A 102 2.22 12.33 -2.73
CA ILE A 102 1.00 11.61 -2.33
C ILE A 102 1.22 10.87 -1.01
N ALA A 103 2.31 10.09 -0.90
CA ALA A 103 2.63 9.37 0.33
C ALA A 103 2.80 10.33 1.53
N ASP A 104 3.37 11.51 1.31
CA ASP A 104 3.53 12.52 2.35
C ASP A 104 2.22 13.18 2.76
N LYS A 105 1.32 13.48 1.80
CA LYS A 105 -0.03 13.98 2.07
C LYS A 105 -0.83 12.98 2.93
N ILE A 106 -0.84 11.70 2.54
CA ILE A 106 -1.59 10.64 3.25
C ILE A 106 -1.04 10.45 4.66
N ARG A 107 0.28 10.28 4.80
CA ARG A 107 0.89 10.00 6.11
C ARG A 107 0.88 11.22 7.01
N GLY A 108 0.81 12.43 6.44
CA GLY A 108 0.78 13.70 7.15
C GLY A 108 1.90 13.80 8.19
N LYS A 109 1.56 14.25 9.40
CA LYS A 109 2.49 14.32 10.54
C LYS A 109 2.75 12.96 11.21
N PHE A 110 1.93 11.95 10.94
CA PHE A 110 2.00 10.65 11.59
C PHE A 110 2.76 9.66 10.72
N LYS A 111 4.10 9.72 10.71
CA LYS A 111 4.94 8.84 9.85
C LYS A 111 5.14 7.41 10.37
N GLN A 112 4.75 7.14 11.62
CA GLN A 112 4.93 5.84 12.29
C GLN A 112 3.65 4.98 12.36
N GLY A 113 2.59 5.33 11.61
CA GLY A 113 1.42 4.46 11.48
C GLY A 113 1.74 3.16 10.73
N THR A 114 0.79 2.24 10.74
CA THR A 114 0.80 1.05 9.88
C THR A 114 -0.24 1.17 8.78
N LEU A 115 -1.40 1.78 9.08
CA LEU A 115 -2.52 1.90 8.14
C LEU A 115 -3.12 3.30 8.16
N TRP A 116 -3.43 3.87 7.00
CA TRP A 116 -4.11 5.16 6.85
C TRP A 116 -5.30 5.03 5.90
N PHE A 117 -6.41 5.67 6.25
CA PHE A 117 -7.47 5.92 5.27
C PHE A 117 -6.96 6.87 4.18
N ILE A 118 -7.28 6.61 2.92
CA ILE A 118 -6.93 7.48 1.79
C ILE A 118 -8.19 8.21 1.31
N PRO A 119 -8.22 9.55 1.43
CA PRO A 119 -9.26 10.38 0.81
C PRO A 119 -9.44 10.10 -0.68
N GLN A 120 -10.68 10.21 -1.17
CA GLN A 120 -11.05 9.78 -2.53
C GLN A 120 -10.27 10.49 -3.64
N ASP A 121 -9.94 11.77 -3.45
CA ASP A 121 -9.10 12.56 -4.35
C ASP A 121 -7.69 11.97 -4.46
N LEU A 122 -7.06 11.63 -3.33
CA LEU A 122 -5.74 10.99 -3.32
C LEU A 122 -5.78 9.55 -3.83
N ALA A 123 -6.87 8.81 -3.57
CA ALA A 123 -7.06 7.47 -4.13
C ALA A 123 -7.12 7.50 -5.66
N LYS A 124 -7.74 8.54 -6.24
CA LYS A 124 -7.74 8.77 -7.69
C LYS A 124 -6.34 9.09 -8.21
N GLU A 125 -5.59 9.98 -7.54
CA GLU A 125 -4.20 10.30 -7.89
C GLU A 125 -3.29 9.04 -7.86
N ILE A 126 -3.47 8.15 -6.88
CA ILE A 126 -2.72 6.87 -6.82
C ILE A 126 -3.05 5.98 -8.01
N ASN A 127 -4.33 5.80 -8.32
CA ASN A 127 -4.73 4.97 -9.44
C ASN A 127 -4.12 5.50 -10.74
N GLU A 128 -4.26 6.80 -11.02
CA GLU A 128 -3.70 7.41 -12.23
C GLU A 128 -2.18 7.27 -12.29
N GLY A 129 -1.48 7.52 -11.18
CA GLY A 129 -0.03 7.42 -11.12
C GLY A 129 0.50 6.00 -11.32
N ILE A 130 -0.14 4.99 -10.71
CA ILE A 130 0.21 3.57 -10.94
C ILE A 130 0.02 3.18 -12.41
N HIS A 131 -1.11 3.57 -13.03
CA HIS A 131 -1.36 3.27 -14.43
C HIS A 131 -0.33 3.93 -15.36
N GLN A 132 0.04 5.19 -15.09
CA GLN A 132 1.07 5.90 -15.86
C GLN A 132 2.46 5.27 -15.68
N TRP A 133 2.81 4.88 -14.45
CA TRP A 133 4.07 4.23 -14.14
C TRP A 133 4.24 2.92 -14.92
N ILE A 134 3.21 2.08 -14.91
CA ILE A 134 3.22 0.78 -15.59
C ILE A 134 3.12 0.94 -17.10
N GLY A 135 2.36 1.94 -17.57
CA GLY A 135 2.27 2.29 -18.98
C GLY A 135 3.56 2.85 -19.57
N GLY A 136 4.61 3.07 -18.77
CA GLY A 136 5.90 3.61 -19.23
C GLY A 136 5.84 5.09 -19.60
N ILE A 137 4.84 5.84 -19.11
CA ILE A 137 4.66 7.27 -19.44
C ILE A 137 5.51 8.17 -18.51
N GLY A 138 6.18 7.60 -17.49
CA GLY A 138 7.16 8.29 -16.65
C GLY A 138 8.56 8.23 -17.24
N THR A 139 8.95 9.28 -17.97
CA THR A 139 10.29 9.53 -18.52
C THR A 139 11.44 9.32 -17.53
N PHE A 140 12.49 8.64 -17.99
CA PHE A 140 13.83 8.57 -17.38
C PHE A 140 14.47 9.95 -17.22
#